data_AF-A0A8T6QJJ7-F1
#
_entry.id   AF-A0A8T6QJJ7-F1
#
_cell.length_a   1.000
_cell.length_b   1.000
_cell.length_c   1.000
_cell.angle_alpha   90.00
_cell.angle_beta   90.00
_cell.angle_gamma   90.00
#
_symmetry.space_group_name_H-M   'P 1'
#
loop_
_entity.id
_entity.type
_entity.pdbx_description
1 polymer ?
#
loop_
_entity_poly.entity_id
_entity_poly.type
_entity_poly.pdbx_seq_one_letter_code
_entity_poly.pdbx_strand_id
1 'polypeptide(L)'
;NDHVMHELDPALDLRNVGVAAPFGPVNVQKQHPREYSGSHWCVLVSKTTPTPQPGSDEINRAYEEGWVGNHALAFIGDTLSPKGEKVPELFIVELPQDEAGWKAAGDAPLSGTETTLPAPPRGVVQRRLTFTHHRAYP
;
A
#
# COMPACT_ATOMS: atom_id res chain seq x y z
N ASN A 1 1.54 -2.12 -12.58
CA ASN A 1 1.29 -3.35 -11.82
C ASN A 1 -0.19 -3.72 -11.95
N ASP A 2 -1.08 -2.75 -11.77
CA ASP A 2 -2.54 -2.86 -11.91
C ASP A 2 -2.98 -3.57 -13.21
N HIS A 3 -2.42 -3.22 -14.37
CA HIS A 3 -2.71 -3.93 -15.63
C HIS A 3 -2.30 -5.41 -15.62
N VAL A 4 -1.14 -5.74 -15.04
CA VAL A 4 -0.63 -7.13 -14.94
C VAL A 4 -1.51 -7.94 -13.99
N MET A 5 -1.89 -7.35 -12.85
CA MET A 5 -2.79 -8.01 -11.89
C MET A 5 -4.18 -8.21 -12.48
N HIS A 6 -4.71 -7.21 -13.19
CA HIS A 6 -6.01 -7.31 -13.85
C HIS A 6 -6.04 -8.41 -14.93
N GLU A 7 -4.95 -8.57 -15.69
CA GLU A 7 -4.82 -9.66 -16.67
C GLU A 7 -4.73 -11.05 -16.01
N LEU A 8 -4.15 -11.13 -14.81
CA LEU A 8 -4.06 -12.36 -14.04
C LEU A 8 -5.43 -12.75 -13.44
N ASP A 9 -6.06 -11.82 -12.72
CA ASP A 9 -7.41 -11.93 -12.19
C ASP A 9 -7.90 -10.52 -11.79
N PRO A 10 -9.07 -10.05 -12.26
CA PRO A 10 -9.64 -8.76 -11.83
C PRO A 10 -9.74 -8.58 -10.32
N ALA A 11 -9.84 -9.67 -9.54
CA ALA A 11 -9.85 -9.62 -8.08
C ALA A 11 -8.49 -9.17 -7.48
N LEU A 12 -7.38 -9.29 -8.21
CA LEU A 12 -6.04 -8.89 -7.80
C LEU A 12 -5.71 -7.43 -8.13
N ASP A 13 -6.59 -6.74 -8.87
CA ASP A 13 -6.48 -5.32 -9.16
C ASP A 13 -6.89 -4.48 -7.93
N LEU A 14 -6.00 -4.43 -6.95
CA LEU A 14 -6.25 -3.80 -5.66
C LEU A 14 -5.66 -2.40 -5.57
N ARG A 15 -6.46 -1.47 -5.08
CA ARG A 15 -6.04 -0.08 -4.85
C ARG A 15 -5.20 0.05 -3.57
N ASN A 16 -4.03 0.64 -3.72
CA ASN A 16 -3.08 0.93 -2.64
C ASN A 16 -2.73 2.42 -2.56
N VAL A 17 -2.12 2.81 -1.45
CA VAL A 17 -1.48 4.13 -1.28
C VAL A 17 0.00 3.98 -1.59
N GLY A 18 0.52 4.89 -2.41
CA GLY A 18 1.94 4.97 -2.75
C GLY A 18 2.51 6.35 -2.50
N VAL A 19 3.83 6.42 -2.37
CA VAL A 19 4.58 7.67 -2.16
C VAL A 19 5.69 7.78 -3.20
N ALA A 20 5.85 8.98 -3.76
CA ALA A 20 6.97 9.37 -4.58
C ALA A 20 8.00 10.12 -3.73
N ALA A 21 9.08 9.44 -3.33
CA ALA A 21 10.14 10.02 -2.50
C ALA A 21 11.23 10.69 -3.38
N PRO A 22 11.84 11.80 -2.93
CA PRO A 22 12.80 12.59 -3.71
C PRO A 22 14.20 11.96 -3.79
N PHE A 23 14.28 10.63 -3.95
CA PHE A 23 15.52 9.84 -4.01
C PHE A 23 15.76 9.22 -5.41
N GLY A 24 15.32 9.93 -6.45
CA GLY A 24 15.57 9.61 -7.85
C GLY A 24 16.85 10.26 -8.40
N PRO A 25 17.08 10.20 -9.72
CA PRO A 25 16.21 9.61 -10.73
C PRO A 25 16.27 8.07 -10.76
N VAL A 26 15.19 7.46 -11.23
CA VAL A 26 15.14 6.04 -11.60
C VAL A 26 15.23 5.93 -13.11
N ASN A 27 16.36 5.44 -13.60
CA ASN A 27 16.58 5.21 -15.02
C ASN A 27 16.30 3.75 -15.35
N VAL A 28 15.32 3.53 -16.24
CA VAL A 28 15.01 2.19 -16.74
C VAL A 28 15.66 1.99 -18.11
N GLN A 29 16.24 0.82 -18.33
CA GLN A 29 16.56 0.38 -19.68
C GLN A 29 15.24 0.00 -20.35
N LYS A 30 14.76 0.82 -21.30
CA LYS A 30 13.48 0.58 -21.96
C LYS A 30 13.51 -0.73 -22.74
N GLN A 31 12.75 -1.72 -22.27
CA GLN A 31 12.45 -2.98 -22.93
C GLN A 31 11.08 -2.95 -23.61
N HIS A 32 10.18 -2.04 -23.18
CA HIS A 32 8.85 -1.88 -23.76
C HIS A 32 8.47 -0.39 -23.93
N PRO A 33 7.70 0.01 -24.97
CA PRO A 33 7.35 1.42 -25.22
C PRO A 33 6.59 2.11 -24.08
N ARG A 34 5.92 1.33 -23.22
CA ARG A 34 5.18 1.83 -22.05
C ARG A 34 6.04 1.99 -20.79
N GLU A 35 7.35 1.77 -20.88
CA GLU A 35 8.27 1.98 -19.77
C GLU A 35 8.83 3.41 -19.79
N TYR A 36 8.86 4.01 -18.60
CA TYR A 36 9.28 5.39 -18.41
C TYR A 36 10.25 5.48 -17.24
N SER A 37 11.34 6.21 -17.42
CA SER A 37 12.19 6.65 -16.31
C SER A 37 11.42 7.66 -15.46
N GLY A 38 11.70 7.67 -14.15
CA GLY A 38 11.06 8.55 -13.19
C GLY A 38 12.06 9.50 -12.52
N SER A 39 11.60 10.69 -12.14
CA SER A 39 12.41 11.63 -11.34
C SER A 39 12.42 11.28 -9.84
N HIS A 40 11.50 10.43 -9.39
CA HIS A 40 11.32 10.06 -7.98
C HIS A 40 11.42 8.54 -7.79
N TRP A 41 11.68 8.14 -6.55
CA TRP A 41 11.59 6.75 -6.11
C TRP A 41 10.16 6.48 -5.61
N CYS A 42 9.38 5.72 -6.37
CA CYS A 42 7.98 5.44 -6.04
C CYS A 42 7.83 4.05 -5.42
N VAL A 43 7.17 3.99 -4.26
CA VAL A 43 6.86 2.73 -3.54
C VAL A 43 5.42 2.73 -3.06
N LEU A 44 4.84 1.54 -2.89
CA LEU A 44 3.63 1.40 -2.11
C LEU A 44 3.96 1.51 -0.61
N VAL A 45 3.04 2.05 0.17
CA VAL A 45 3.17 2.17 1.64
C VAL A 45 2.04 1.46 2.38
N SER A 46 1.01 1.01 1.65
CA SER A 46 -0.01 0.09 2.14
C SER A 46 0.19 -1.31 1.55
N LYS A 47 -0.40 -2.30 2.23
CA LYS A 47 -0.56 -3.67 1.75
C LYS A 47 -2.03 -4.03 1.76
N THR A 48 -2.51 -4.55 0.64
CA THR A 48 -3.88 -5.04 0.48
C THR A 48 -3.91 -6.53 0.12
N THR A 49 -5.04 -7.17 0.36
CA THR A 49 -5.32 -8.57 -0.01
C THR A 49 -6.73 -8.67 -0.60
N PRO A 50 -6.95 -9.49 -1.64
CA PRO A 50 -8.29 -9.64 -2.23
C PRO A 50 -9.29 -10.26 -1.24
N THR A 51 -8.79 -11.02 -0.27
CA THR A 51 -9.59 -11.78 0.70
C THR A 51 -9.14 -11.48 2.12
N PRO A 52 -9.49 -10.30 2.69
CA PRO A 52 -9.13 -9.97 4.06
C PRO A 52 -9.73 -10.99 5.03
N GLN A 53 -8.97 -11.40 6.03
CA GLN A 53 -9.48 -12.26 7.09
C GLN A 53 -10.50 -11.47 7.94
N PRO A 54 -11.73 -11.97 8.15
CA PRO A 54 -12.71 -11.37 9.06
C PRO A 54 -12.15 -11.13 10.47
N GLY A 55 -12.33 -9.91 10.98
CA GLY A 55 -11.85 -9.49 12.30
C GLY A 55 -10.35 -9.15 12.38
N SER A 56 -9.61 -9.22 11.27
CA SER A 56 -8.20 -8.81 11.21
C SER A 56 -8.04 -7.33 10.84
N ASP A 57 -6.78 -6.90 10.73
CA ASP A 57 -6.39 -5.59 10.20
C ASP A 57 -6.03 -5.63 8.71
N GLU A 58 -6.26 -6.76 8.05
CA GLU A 58 -6.13 -6.86 6.60
C GLU A 58 -7.19 -6.01 5.91
N ILE A 59 -6.79 -5.40 4.78
CA ILE A 59 -7.65 -4.53 3.98
C ILE A 59 -7.67 -4.98 2.54
N ASN A 60 -8.81 -4.85 1.86
CA ASN A 60 -8.87 -5.09 0.40
C ASN A 60 -8.74 -3.82 -0.44
N ARG A 61 -8.68 -2.66 0.20
CA ARG A 61 -8.57 -1.37 -0.47
C ARG A 61 -7.97 -0.35 0.48
N ALA A 62 -7.06 0.49 -0.02
CA ALA A 62 -6.59 1.70 0.66
C ALA A 62 -6.89 2.95 -0.18
N TYR A 63 -7.42 4.02 0.44
CA TYR A 63 -7.86 5.24 -0.26
C TYR A 63 -8.03 6.44 0.69
N GLU A 64 -8.27 7.62 0.14
CA GLU A 64 -8.49 8.87 0.91
C GLU A 64 -7.33 9.17 1.87
N GLU A 65 -6.11 9.20 1.32
CA GLU A 65 -4.89 9.46 2.06
C GLU A 65 -4.65 10.94 2.37
N GLY A 66 -4.02 11.21 3.52
CA GLY A 66 -3.65 12.54 3.96
C GLY A 66 -2.40 12.53 4.84
N TRP A 67 -1.57 13.56 4.68
CA TRP A 67 -0.34 13.73 5.46
C TRP A 67 -0.66 14.04 6.93
N VAL A 68 0.04 13.33 7.83
CA VAL A 68 0.07 13.63 9.26
C VAL A 68 1.49 14.07 9.61
N GLY A 69 1.68 15.39 9.66
CA GLY A 69 3.02 15.97 9.72
C GLY A 69 3.84 15.61 8.48
N ASN A 70 5.15 15.43 8.65
CA ASN A 70 6.10 15.23 7.55
C ASN A 70 6.57 13.77 7.39
N HIS A 71 6.10 12.85 8.24
CA HIS A 71 6.66 11.50 8.36
C HIS A 71 5.59 10.40 8.42
N ALA A 72 4.32 10.74 8.25
CA ALA A 72 3.23 9.77 8.29
C ALA A 72 2.11 10.11 7.32
N LEU A 73 1.39 9.06 6.91
CA LEU A 73 0.16 9.16 6.14
C LEU A 73 -0.96 8.46 6.89
N ALA A 74 -2.11 9.11 7.00
CA ALA A 74 -3.35 8.46 7.36
C ALA A 74 -4.14 8.14 6.09
N PHE A 75 -4.90 7.04 6.07
CA PHE A 75 -5.76 6.65 4.96
C PHE A 75 -6.90 5.76 5.45
N ILE A 76 -7.91 5.56 4.62
CA ILE A 76 -9.01 4.64 4.88
C ILE A 76 -8.69 3.28 4.27
N GLY A 77 -8.88 2.23 5.08
CA GLY A 77 -8.75 0.84 4.68
C GLY A 77 -10.06 0.06 4.87
N ASP A 78 -10.50 -0.65 3.84
CA ASP A 78 -11.69 -1.53 3.92
C ASP A 78 -11.32 -2.86 4.59
N THR A 79 -11.71 -3.03 5.86
CA THR A 79 -11.56 -4.28 6.63
C THR A 79 -12.81 -5.16 6.51
N LEU A 80 -12.78 -6.38 7.07
CA LEU A 80 -13.97 -7.18 7.32
C LEU A 80 -14.24 -7.30 8.83
N SER A 81 -15.49 -7.05 9.25
CA SER A 81 -15.96 -7.33 10.61
C SER A 81 -15.87 -8.83 10.91
N PRO A 82 -15.97 -9.26 12.19
CA PRO A 82 -16.04 -10.69 12.53
C PRO A 82 -17.21 -11.43 11.86
N LYS A 83 -18.24 -10.71 11.38
CA LYS A 83 -19.37 -11.26 10.63
C LYS A 83 -19.16 -11.27 9.11
N GLY A 84 -18.00 -10.81 8.64
CA GLY A 84 -17.66 -10.71 7.21
C GLY A 84 -18.23 -9.47 6.51
N GLU A 85 -18.73 -8.50 7.26
CA GLU A 85 -19.24 -7.25 6.69
C GLU A 85 -18.08 -6.30 6.41
N LYS A 86 -18.10 -5.60 5.27
CA LYS A 86 -17.08 -4.59 4.97
C LYS A 86 -17.20 -3.40 5.93
N VAL A 87 -16.09 -3.01 6.53
CA VAL A 87 -16.02 -1.88 7.47
C VAL A 87 -14.82 -0.99 7.12
N PRO A 88 -15.06 0.27 6.68
CA PRO A 88 -13.99 1.23 6.45
C PRO A 88 -13.41 1.72 7.78
N GLU A 89 -12.10 1.71 7.90
CA GLU A 89 -11.40 2.09 9.14
C GLU A 89 -10.21 2.98 8.82
N LEU A 90 -9.85 3.85 9.77
CA LEU A 90 -8.69 4.72 9.63
C LEU A 90 -7.42 3.94 9.95
N PHE A 91 -6.42 4.07 9.09
CA PHE A 91 -5.07 3.53 9.27
C PHE A 91 -4.05 4.67 9.25
N ILE A 92 -2.88 4.41 9.84
CA ILE A 92 -1.70 5.28 9.74
C ILE A 92 -0.48 4.44 9.40
N VAL A 93 0.40 4.99 8.56
CA VAL A 93 1.75 4.47 8.29
C VAL A 93 2.78 5.52 8.64
N GLU A 94 3.86 5.10 9.29
CA GLU A 94 5.07 5.91 9.43
C GLU A 94 6.00 5.62 8.25
N LEU A 95 6.66 6.67 7.75
CA LEU A 95 7.47 6.63 6.55
C LEU A 95 8.97 6.69 6.89
N PRO A 96 9.84 6.08 6.07
CA PRO A 96 11.28 6.16 6.29
C PRO A 96 11.79 7.61 6.22
N GLN A 97 12.80 7.93 7.03
CA GLN A 97 13.36 9.27 7.09
C GLN A 97 14.60 9.45 6.19
N ASP A 98 15.18 8.35 5.71
CA ASP A 98 16.38 8.36 4.88
C ASP A 98 16.23 7.48 3.63
N GLU A 99 17.09 7.73 2.65
CA GLU A 99 17.10 7.04 1.36
C GLU A 99 17.22 5.51 1.51
N ALA A 100 18.05 5.06 2.45
CA ALA A 100 18.28 3.64 2.67
C ALA A 100 16.99 2.93 3.10
N GLY A 101 16.21 3.55 3.99
CA GLY A 101 14.91 3.04 4.41
C GLY A 101 13.90 2.98 3.28
N TRP A 102 13.84 4.00 2.40
CA TRP A 102 12.95 3.99 1.23
C TRP A 102 13.28 2.90 0.20
N LYS A 103 14.55 2.49 0.12
CA LYS A 103 15.05 1.50 -0.85
C LYS A 103 15.23 0.09 -0.27
N ALA A 104 14.96 -0.10 1.03
CA ALA A 104 15.07 -1.40 1.68
C ALA A 104 13.79 -2.23 1.51
N ALA A 105 13.90 -3.37 0.82
CA ALA A 105 12.81 -4.34 0.76
C ALA A 105 12.50 -4.93 2.15
N GLY A 106 11.22 -5.03 2.48
CA GLY A 106 10.71 -5.71 3.67
C GLY A 106 10.57 -7.22 3.44
N ASP A 107 9.41 -7.77 3.81
CA ASP A 107 9.10 -9.19 3.67
C ASP A 107 8.91 -9.65 2.21
N ALA A 108 8.73 -8.70 1.29
CA ALA A 108 8.56 -8.94 -0.13
C ALA A 108 9.23 -7.83 -0.97
N PRO A 109 9.47 -8.06 -2.27
CA PRO A 109 10.14 -7.08 -3.12
C PRO A 109 9.35 -5.77 -3.28
N LEU A 110 10.06 -4.63 -3.26
CA LEU A 110 9.50 -3.30 -3.54
C LEU A 110 8.86 -3.20 -4.94
N SER A 111 9.30 -4.02 -5.88
CA SER A 111 8.76 -4.11 -7.25
C SER A 111 7.55 -5.04 -7.36
N GLY A 112 7.29 -5.86 -6.34
CA GLY A 112 6.41 -7.01 -6.44
C GLY A 112 7.06 -8.14 -7.24
N THR A 113 6.23 -9.06 -7.71
CA THR A 113 6.60 -10.18 -8.57
C THR A 113 5.63 -10.28 -9.74
N GLU A 114 5.77 -11.30 -10.58
CA GLU A 114 4.80 -11.58 -11.66
C GLU A 114 3.38 -11.84 -11.12
N THR A 115 3.25 -12.31 -9.88
CA THR A 115 1.97 -12.73 -9.29
C THR A 115 1.60 -11.95 -8.02
N THR A 116 2.41 -10.96 -7.63
CA THR A 116 2.16 -10.17 -6.42
C THR A 116 2.37 -8.69 -6.67
N LEU A 117 1.51 -7.87 -6.05
CA LEU A 117 1.67 -6.42 -5.99
C LEU A 117 3.01 -6.00 -5.35
N PRO A 118 3.45 -4.75 -5.59
CA PRO A 118 4.61 -4.18 -4.91
C PRO A 118 4.42 -4.18 -3.39
N ALA A 119 5.48 -4.47 -2.65
CA ALA A 119 5.43 -4.48 -1.19
C ALA A 119 5.97 -3.17 -0.59
N PRO A 120 5.50 -2.77 0.61
CA PRO A 120 6.07 -1.63 1.32
C PRO A 120 7.55 -1.79 1.68
N PRO A 121 8.28 -0.67 1.87
CA PRO A 121 9.62 -0.71 2.44
C PRO A 121 9.66 -1.35 3.82
N ARG A 122 10.84 -1.87 4.17
CA ARG A 122 11.07 -2.49 5.47
C ARG A 122 10.70 -1.53 6.60
N GLY A 123 9.89 -2.02 7.55
CA GLY A 123 9.45 -1.24 8.71
C GLY A 123 8.27 -0.30 8.43
N VAL A 124 7.84 -0.13 7.18
CA VAL A 124 6.60 0.58 6.86
C VAL A 124 5.43 -0.37 7.10
N VAL A 125 4.71 -0.12 8.19
CA VAL A 125 3.59 -0.97 8.63
C VAL A 125 2.35 -0.11 8.81
N GLN A 126 1.26 -0.52 8.16
CA GLN A 126 -0.05 0.11 8.37
C GLN A 126 -0.65 -0.33 9.70
N ARG A 127 -1.03 0.63 10.53
CA ARG A 127 -1.64 0.40 11.84
C ARG A 127 -3.03 0.99 11.87
N ARG A 128 -4.00 0.17 12.24
CA ARG A 128 -5.40 0.59 12.40
C ARG A 128 -5.55 1.52 13.61
N LEU A 129 -6.33 2.58 13.43
CA LEU A 129 -6.62 3.60 14.45
C LEU A 129 -8.06 3.53 14.96
N THR A 130 -9.01 3.04 14.16
CA THR A 130 -10.43 2.94 14.53
C THR A 130 -10.93 1.49 14.47
N PHE A 131 -11.90 1.18 15.32
CA PHE A 131 -12.53 -0.13 15.42
C PHE A 131 -14.05 0.05 15.48
N THR A 132 -14.60 0.66 14.42
CA THR A 132 -15.99 1.14 14.38
C THR A 132 -17.04 0.03 14.46
N HIS A 133 -16.68 -1.19 14.08
CA HIS A 133 -17.52 -2.37 14.27
C HIS A 133 -17.72 -2.79 15.74
N HIS A 134 -16.83 -2.36 16.64
CA HIS A 134 -16.98 -2.53 18.09
C HIS A 134 -17.52 -1.28 18.77
N ARG A 135 -17.15 -0.10 18.27
CA ARG A 135 -17.54 1.20 18.83
C ARG A 135 -17.77 2.20 17.70
N ALA A 136 -19.03 2.48 17.39
CA ALA A 136 -19.42 3.30 16.24
C ALA A 136 -18.80 4.71 16.21
N TYR A 137 -18.44 5.28 17.36
CA TYR A 137 -17.87 6.63 17.48
C TYR A 137 -16.63 6.64 18.41
N PRO A 138 -15.56 7.39 18.06
CA PRO A 138 -14.34 7.52 18.88
C PRO A 138 -14.57 8.05 20.29
#